data_AF-A0A066Z1D7-F1
#
_entry.id   AF-A0A066Z1D7-F1
#
_cell.length_a   1.000
_cell.length_b   1.000
_cell.length_c   1.000
_cell.angle_alpha   90.00
_cell.angle_beta   90.00
_cell.angle_gamma   90.00
#
_symmetry.space_group_name_H-M   'P 1'
#
loop_
_entity.id
_entity.type
_entity.pdbx_description
1 polymer ?
#
loop_
_entity_poly.entity_id
_entity_poly.type
_entity_poly.pdbx_seq_one_letter_code
_entity_poly.pdbx_strand_id
1 'polypeptide(L)'
;MFGIIRPCRHRLSERLHASWLAHLCGLCLALRDDHGQLARTATNYDGLVVSVLVEAQSPREADRRTAGPCPLRGMRTAPVARGEGARLAAAVSLALASVKVRDHVLDGDGLFARRPVAAGRAG
;
A
#
# COMPACT_ATOMS: atom_id res chain seq x y z
N MET A 1 -3.29 6.66 3.51
CA MET A 1 -2.58 6.20 2.30
C MET A 1 -1.80 7.39 1.73
N PHE A 2 -0.51 7.20 1.43
CA PHE A 2 0.35 8.24 0.85
C PHE A 2 0.57 7.99 -0.66
N GLY A 3 1.39 8.83 -1.29
CA GLY A 3 1.76 8.73 -2.70
C GLY A 3 1.35 9.96 -3.50
N ILE A 4 2.07 10.20 -4.60
CA ILE A 4 1.89 11.36 -5.47
C ILE A 4 0.78 11.10 -6.48
N ILE A 5 0.71 9.88 -7.01
CA ILE A 5 -0.22 9.55 -8.08
C ILE A 5 -1.61 9.26 -7.50
N ARG A 6 -2.61 10.11 -7.76
CA ARG A 6 -4.00 9.85 -7.35
C ARG A 6 -4.92 9.72 -8.56
N PRO A 7 -5.71 8.64 -8.65
CA PRO A 7 -6.69 8.51 -9.71
C PRO A 7 -7.83 9.51 -9.52
N CYS A 8 -8.23 10.18 -10.60
CA CYS A 8 -9.47 10.96 -10.59
C CYS A 8 -10.66 10.00 -10.65
N ARG A 9 -11.38 9.85 -9.52
CA ARG A 9 -12.49 8.90 -9.40
C ARG A 9 -13.59 9.12 -10.44
N HIS A 10 -13.86 10.37 -10.79
CA HIS A 10 -14.87 10.75 -11.79
C HIS A 10 -14.52 10.29 -13.22
N ARG A 11 -13.27 9.90 -13.48
CA ARG A 11 -12.77 9.50 -14.80
C ARG A 11 -12.38 8.02 -14.87
N LEU A 12 -12.56 7.25 -13.81
CA LEU A 12 -12.36 5.81 -13.87
C LEU A 12 -13.62 5.12 -14.40
N SER A 13 -13.50 4.47 -15.55
CA SER A 13 -14.50 3.48 -15.97
C SER A 13 -14.58 2.34 -14.95
N GLU A 14 -15.71 1.64 -14.91
CA GLU A 14 -15.92 0.52 -14.00
C GLU A 14 -14.83 -0.56 -14.13
N ARG A 15 -14.45 -0.88 -15.38
CA ARG A 15 -13.36 -1.82 -15.68
C ARG A 15 -12.03 -1.36 -15.09
N LEU A 16 -11.70 -0.08 -15.25
CA LEU A 16 -10.46 0.48 -14.71
C LEU A 16 -10.51 0.51 -13.17
N HIS A 17 -11.68 0.76 -12.59
CA HIS A 17 -11.88 0.74 -11.15
C HIS A 17 -11.70 -0.65 -10.56
N ALA A 18 -12.23 -1.68 -11.21
CA ALA A 18 -12.04 -3.06 -10.82
C ALA A 18 -10.56 -3.47 -10.88
N SER A 19 -9.86 -3.13 -11.97
CA SER A 19 -8.43 -3.38 -12.10
C SER A 19 -7.63 -2.65 -11.01
N TRP A 20 -7.93 -1.37 -10.79
CA TRP A 20 -7.31 -0.57 -9.73
C TRP A 20 -7.46 -1.21 -8.35
N LEU A 21 -8.68 -1.64 -8.00
CA LEU A 21 -8.94 -2.34 -6.73
C LEU A 21 -8.22 -3.68 -6.64
N ALA A 22 -8.11 -4.42 -7.74
CA ALA A 22 -7.39 -5.69 -7.79
C ALA A 22 -5.90 -5.50 -7.47
N HIS A 23 -5.26 -4.48 -8.04
CA HIS A 23 -3.85 -4.14 -7.74
C HIS A 23 -3.67 -3.56 -6.33
N LEU A 24 -4.56 -2.68 -5.88
CA LEU A 24 -4.52 -2.12 -4.53
C LEU A 24 -4.61 -3.22 -3.46
N CYS A 25 -5.55 -4.13 -3.63
CA CYS A 25 -5.73 -5.25 -2.71
C CYS A 25 -4.59 -6.26 -2.83
N GLY A 26 -4.07 -6.49 -4.05
CA GLY A 26 -2.90 -7.33 -4.29
C GLY A 26 -1.67 -6.84 -3.51
N LEU A 27 -1.35 -5.55 -3.63
CA LEU A 27 -0.30 -4.87 -2.87
C LEU A 27 -0.50 -5.01 -1.36
N CYS A 28 -1.69 -4.67 -0.87
CA CYS A 28 -2.00 -4.75 0.57
C CYS A 28 -1.79 -6.16 1.13
N LEU A 29 -2.15 -7.19 0.36
CA LEU A 29 -1.98 -8.57 0.77
C LEU A 29 -0.53 -9.04 0.60
N ALA A 30 0.21 -8.59 -0.40
CA ALA A 30 1.65 -8.87 -0.51
C ALA A 30 2.42 -8.29 0.68
N LEU A 31 2.14 -7.04 1.06
CA LEU A 31 2.69 -6.43 2.28
C LEU A 31 2.37 -7.27 3.53
N ARG A 32 1.12 -7.73 3.66
CA ARG A 32 0.71 -8.58 4.79
C ARG A 32 1.45 -9.92 4.80
N ASP A 33 1.48 -10.59 3.67
CA ASP A 33 1.96 -11.97 3.54
C ASP A 33 3.49 -12.02 3.72
N ASP A 34 4.22 -11.03 3.20
CA ASP A 34 5.69 -11.02 3.21
C ASP A 34 6.28 -10.24 4.39
N HIS A 35 5.56 -9.25 4.95
CA HIS A 35 6.09 -8.32 5.97
C HIS A 35 5.17 -8.13 7.19
N GLY A 36 4.05 -8.85 7.28
CA GLY A 36 3.15 -8.86 8.43
C GLY A 36 2.03 -7.80 8.41
N GLN A 37 1.14 -7.87 9.41
CA GLN A 37 -0.10 -7.08 9.41
C GLN A 37 0.13 -5.56 9.43
N LEU A 38 1.15 -5.10 10.14
CA LEU A 38 1.46 -3.66 10.23
C LEU A 38 1.97 -3.11 8.90
N ALA A 39 2.65 -3.93 8.09
CA ALA A 39 3.14 -3.50 6.78
C ALA A 39 2.00 -3.10 5.84
N ARG A 40 0.76 -3.55 6.07
CA ARG A 40 -0.43 -3.12 5.30
C ARG A 40 -0.63 -1.60 5.35
N THR A 41 -0.17 -0.94 6.39
CA THR A 41 -0.24 0.53 6.52
C THR A 41 0.63 1.25 5.49
N ALA A 42 1.65 0.58 4.95
CA ALA A 42 2.51 1.09 3.89
C ALA A 42 1.86 1.06 2.49
N THR A 43 0.67 0.45 2.35
CA THR A 43 -0.07 0.44 1.07
C THR A 43 -0.23 1.88 0.59
N ASN A 44 0.20 2.15 -0.63
CA ASN A 44 0.21 3.48 -1.23
C ASN A 44 -0.04 3.43 -2.74
N TYR A 45 -0.37 4.57 -3.34
CA TYR A 45 -0.74 4.62 -4.76
C TYR A 45 0.45 4.46 -5.70
N ASP A 46 1.63 4.96 -5.32
CA ASP A 46 2.82 4.86 -6.17
C ASP A 46 3.24 3.39 -6.33
N GLY A 47 3.21 2.61 -5.25
CA GLY A 47 3.41 1.16 -5.29
C GLY A 47 2.36 0.43 -6.14
N LEU A 48 1.08 0.84 -6.07
CA LEU A 48 0.04 0.28 -6.94
C LEU A 48 0.40 0.48 -8.41
N VAL A 49 0.83 1.69 -8.79
CA VAL A 49 1.24 2.01 -10.17
C VAL A 49 2.41 1.13 -10.61
N VAL A 50 3.39 0.87 -9.74
CA VAL A 50 4.46 -0.10 -10.02
C VAL A 50 3.88 -1.48 -10.33
N SER A 51 2.93 -1.98 -9.53
CA SER A 51 2.29 -3.28 -9.82
C SER A 51 1.57 -3.31 -11.17
N VAL A 52 0.90 -2.21 -11.55
CA VAL A 52 0.21 -2.09 -12.85
C VAL A 52 1.21 -2.06 -14.00
N LEU A 53 2.30 -1.31 -13.87
CA LEU A 53 3.34 -1.20 -14.89
C LEU A 53 4.06 -2.53 -15.12
N VAL A 54 4.35 -3.28 -14.04
CA VAL A 54 4.93 -4.63 -14.17
C VAL A 54 3.99 -5.56 -14.91
N GLU A 55 2.69 -5.52 -14.58
CA GLU A 55 1.70 -6.34 -15.30
C GLU A 55 1.62 -5.95 -16.79
N ALA A 56 1.58 -4.66 -17.10
CA ALA A 56 1.48 -4.17 -18.48
C ALA A 56 2.70 -4.52 -19.35
N GLN A 57 3.87 -4.73 -18.74
CA GLN A 57 5.12 -5.10 -19.42
C GLN A 57 5.39 -6.61 -19.40
N SER A 58 4.59 -7.38 -18.66
CA SER A 58 4.77 -8.82 -18.56
C SER A 58 4.28 -9.52 -19.83
N PRO A 59 5.07 -10.41 -20.45
CA PRO A 59 4.61 -11.24 -21.56
C PRO A 59 3.68 -12.37 -21.10
N ARG A 60 3.61 -12.62 -19.78
CA ARG A 60 2.69 -13.57 -19.15
C ARG A 60 1.38 -12.88 -18.79
N GLU A 61 0.28 -13.61 -18.91
CA GLU A 61 -1.05 -13.14 -18.46
C GLU A 61 -1.04 -12.72 -16.99
N ALA A 62 -1.91 -11.76 -16.68
CA ALA A 62 -2.07 -11.22 -15.34
C ALA A 62 -2.48 -12.32 -14.34
N ASP A 63 -1.60 -12.66 -13.40
CA ASP A 63 -1.93 -13.60 -12.34
C ASP A 63 -2.87 -12.95 -11.32
N ARG A 64 -4.00 -13.62 -11.09
CA ARG A 64 -5.05 -13.20 -10.16
C ARG A 64 -5.32 -14.33 -9.17
N ARG A 65 -5.41 -14.00 -7.88
CA ARG A 65 -5.94 -14.90 -6.84
C ARG A 65 -7.25 -14.36 -6.28
N THR A 66 -8.14 -15.24 -5.84
CA THR A 66 -9.31 -14.83 -5.07
C THR A 66 -8.90 -14.49 -3.64
N ALA A 67 -9.00 -13.22 -3.26
CA ALA A 67 -8.83 -12.80 -1.89
C ALA A 67 -10.08 -13.11 -1.06
N GLY A 68 -9.87 -13.53 0.19
CA GLY A 68 -10.94 -13.75 1.15
C GLY A 68 -11.71 -12.47 1.53
N PRO A 69 -12.73 -12.59 2.40
CA PRO A 69 -13.47 -11.45 2.95
C PRO A 69 -12.55 -10.38 3.52
N CYS A 70 -12.83 -9.10 3.22
CA CYS A 70 -12.06 -7.97 3.75
C CYS A 70 -12.99 -6.85 4.24
N PRO A 71 -12.76 -6.29 5.45
CA PRO A 71 -13.56 -5.17 5.97
C PRO A 71 -13.58 -3.98 5.02
N LEU A 72 -12.45 -3.66 4.37
CA LEU A 72 -12.34 -2.55 3.40
C LEU A 72 -13.13 -2.79 2.10
N ARG A 73 -13.65 -4.00 1.89
CA ARG A 73 -14.54 -4.37 0.77
C ARG A 73 -15.97 -4.69 1.23
N GLY A 74 -16.32 -4.39 2.48
CA GLY A 74 -17.61 -4.78 3.07
C GLY A 74 -17.73 -6.29 3.26
N MET A 75 -16.65 -6.95 3.68
CA MET A 75 -16.55 -8.40 3.87
C MET A 75 -16.74 -9.25 2.60
N ARG A 76 -16.60 -8.64 1.42
CA ARG A 76 -16.66 -9.36 0.14
C ARG A 76 -15.30 -9.89 -0.31
N THR A 77 -15.33 -11.04 -1.00
CA THR A 77 -14.19 -11.58 -1.75
C THR A 77 -13.97 -10.78 -3.03
N ALA A 78 -12.78 -10.88 -3.63
CA ALA A 78 -12.48 -10.26 -4.91
C ALA A 78 -11.28 -10.93 -5.59
N PRO A 79 -11.21 -10.99 -6.93
CA PRO A 79 -9.97 -11.30 -7.62
C PRO A 79 -8.97 -10.15 -7.39
N VAL A 80 -7.74 -10.48 -7.02
CA VAL A 80 -6.68 -9.51 -6.72
C VAL A 80 -5.39 -9.89 -7.44
N ALA A 81 -4.56 -8.88 -7.73
CA ALA A 81 -3.25 -9.11 -8.32
C ALA A 81 -2.37 -10.00 -7.42
N ARG A 82 -1.65 -10.93 -8.03
CA ARG A 82 -0.65 -11.78 -7.39
C ARG A 82 0.63 -11.77 -8.23
N GLY A 83 1.74 -12.13 -7.60
CA GLY A 83 2.99 -12.42 -8.30
C GLY A 83 4.04 -11.34 -8.09
N GLU A 84 4.96 -11.25 -9.04
CA GLU A 84 6.15 -10.38 -8.94
C GLU A 84 5.78 -8.90 -8.90
N GLY A 85 4.80 -8.46 -9.68
CA GLY A 85 4.35 -7.05 -9.66
C GLY A 85 3.82 -6.61 -8.29
N ALA A 86 3.04 -7.47 -7.61
CA ALA A 86 2.52 -7.17 -6.27
C ALA A 86 3.63 -7.17 -5.21
N ARG A 87 4.62 -8.06 -5.34
CA ARG A 87 5.78 -8.14 -4.42
C ARG A 87 6.76 -6.98 -4.61
N LEU A 88 7.05 -6.60 -5.85
CA LEU A 88 7.85 -5.41 -6.14
C LEU A 88 7.17 -4.15 -5.61
N ALA A 89 5.85 -4.02 -5.83
CA ALA A 89 5.07 -2.94 -5.28
C ALA A 89 5.15 -2.89 -3.75
N ALA A 90 5.09 -4.03 -3.06
CA ALA A 90 5.22 -4.09 -1.60
C ALA A 90 6.60 -3.61 -1.12
N ALA A 91 7.67 -4.06 -1.78
CA ALA A 91 9.04 -3.64 -1.46
C ALA A 91 9.23 -2.12 -1.66
N VAL A 92 8.79 -1.58 -2.80
CA VAL A 92 8.83 -0.14 -3.09
C VAL A 92 7.99 0.63 -2.07
N SER A 93 6.78 0.15 -1.76
CA SER A 93 5.89 0.77 -0.78
C SER A 93 6.53 0.85 0.61
N LEU A 94 7.21 -0.21 1.04
CA LEU A 94 7.88 -0.26 2.34
C LEU A 94 9.11 0.66 2.37
N ALA A 95 9.91 0.69 1.30
CA ALA A 95 11.04 1.61 1.18
C ALA A 95 10.58 3.08 1.26
N LEU A 96 9.54 3.46 0.50
CA LEU A 96 8.95 4.80 0.56
C LEU A 96 8.39 5.13 1.96
N ALA A 97 7.76 4.16 2.63
CA ALA A 97 7.29 4.34 4.00
C ALA A 97 8.45 4.60 4.97
N SER A 98 9.57 3.88 4.84
CA SER A 98 10.75 4.10 5.71
C SER A 98 11.36 5.49 5.55
N VAL A 99 11.47 5.98 4.30
CA VAL A 99 11.96 7.33 4.02
C VAL A 99 11.00 8.36 4.60
N LYS A 100 9.68 8.19 4.37
CA LYS A 100 8.66 9.08 4.93
C LYS A 100 8.69 9.15 6.46
N VAL A 101 8.90 8.02 7.13
CA VAL A 101 9.03 7.98 8.60
C VAL A 101 10.29 8.73 9.04
N ARG A 102 11.42 8.49 8.37
CA ARG A 102 12.67 9.20 8.66
C ARG A 102 12.51 10.72 8.49
N ASP A 103 11.85 11.16 7.43
CA ASP A 103 11.58 12.58 7.19
C ASP A 103 10.72 13.17 8.32
N HIS A 104 9.64 12.50 8.72
CA HIS A 104 8.82 12.97 9.85
C HIS A 104 9.59 13.06 11.17
N VAL A 105 10.56 12.17 11.41
CA VAL A 105 11.43 12.25 12.60
C VAL A 105 12.38 13.44 12.52
N LEU A 106 12.97 13.69 11.34
CA LEU A 106 13.90 14.81 11.13
C LEU A 106 13.18 16.17 11.16
N ASP A 107 11.97 16.23 10.61
CA ASP A 107 11.15 17.45 10.58
C ASP A 107 10.49 17.72 11.95
N GLY A 108 10.43 16.72 12.83
CA GLY A 108 9.76 16.84 14.13
C GLY A 108 8.23 16.91 13.99
N ASP A 109 7.67 16.18 13.04
CA ASP A 109 6.24 16.18 12.72
C ASP A 109 5.48 15.00 13.36
N GLY A 110 4.16 15.16 13.53
CA GLY A 110 3.25 14.08 13.93
C GLY A 110 3.38 13.64 15.40
N LEU A 111 3.28 12.32 15.66
CA LEU A 111 3.41 11.75 17.01
C LEU A 111 4.81 11.98 17.62
N PHE A 112 5.81 12.27 16.78
CA PHE A 112 7.19 12.54 17.18
C PHE A 112 7.47 14.03 17.40
N ALA A 113 6.50 14.91 17.11
CA ALA A 113 6.58 16.35 17.38
C ALA A 113 6.55 16.70 18.87
N ARG A 114 6.05 15.80 19.71
CA ARG A 114 5.91 16.03 21.15
C ARG A 114 7.04 15.32 21.87
N ARG A 115 7.87 16.08 22.61
CA ARG A 115 8.68 15.53 23.70
C ARG A 115 7.74 14.73 24.61
N PRO A 116 8.05 13.48 24.99
CA PRO A 116 7.26 12.79 26.01
C PRO A 116 7.32 13.65 27.26
N VAL A 117 6.15 14.11 27.74
CA VAL A 117 6.00 14.75 29.06
C VAL A 117 6.11 13.64 30.10
N ALA A 118 7.32 13.12 30.24
CA ALA A 118 7.75 12.19 31.27
C ALA A 118 9.24 12.41 31.54
N ALA A 119 9.65 13.68 31.70
CA ALA A 119 10.73 13.99 32.61
C ALA A 119 10.10 14.10 34.00
N GLY A 120 10.09 12.97 34.71
CA GLY A 120 9.80 12.98 36.14
C GLY A 120 10.71 13.99 36.83
N ARG A 121 10.16 14.71 37.82
CA ARG A 121 10.96 15.45 38.78
C ARG A 121 12.01 14.50 39.37
N ALA A 122 13.27 14.67 38.99
CA ALA A 122 14.37 14.24 39.84
C ALA A 122 14.44 15.26 40.98
N GLY A 123 14.31 14.75 42.21
CA GLY A 123 14.54 15.53 43.44
C GLY A 123 16.01 15.83 43.65
#